data_AF-A0A924ZFF6-F1
#
_entry.id   AF-A0A924ZFF6-F1
#
_cell.length_a   1.000
_cell.length_b   1.000
_cell.length_c   1.000
_cell.angle_alpha   90.00
_cell.angle_beta   90.00
_cell.angle_gamma   90.00
#
_symmetry.space_group_name_H-M   'P 1'
#
loop_
_entity.id
_entity.type
_entity.pdbx_description
1 polymer ?
#
loop_
_entity_poly.entity_id
_entity_poly.type
_entity_poly.pdbx_seq_one_letter_code
_entity_poly.pdbx_strand_id
1 'polypeptide(L)'
;MPDTTPKWVTNDQTPNNPYDKSADYEAYLTYLGALTRKLTPEMAAEPLKINVFELNDHPDYKAAAIGALEQWQATTGFTFQIIDDRAFDKTTDYMEVVSPELGERNDGSAFSSGRFVSIGQRFHDTEPDRAEVGGYVFDSFIHEFGHEFGLNHPGLYNYSGPGGVQINYLNNATWIYDRQQYSMMSYFDGIDIGNTSRWSATTPMIADIEAVTRHYFATETDGVWTYQNVQRNTGDDVYGFGSDKLGYTLTITGPTHDIGFVIHDTGGRDTVDFTDSSAGTILDLRAGHFSSVNGHVNNVAIFDGHNDDRTEYYIEVGIGSRFDDTMIGNGGDNVLDGGTGRDRMAGLGGDDTYYVDSRRDIIFERAGGGTDTIIVTSGRYSLKDAAHIENLEFDSSHTYDYQTLPADPQPDSPGRGPIGLHLIGNDLDNALEGGEGGALIRGGPGDDTVTGGRDSLASRDINNTIDVKDLDDRTKSRDVGDDLYGGEGDDAILGGAGDDLLKGGAGNDTLFGQAGVDVFVGGDGVDTVDFSRESPFQLLVNLRTDLAAGGTAPGDTFFGIENLIG
;
A
#
# COMPACT_ATOMS: atom_id res chain seq x y z
N MET A 1 29.26 -9.55 -3.89
CA MET A 1 28.52 -10.68 -3.31
C MET A 1 27.50 -11.13 -4.35
N PRO A 2 27.13 -12.42 -4.47
CA PRO A 2 25.96 -12.80 -5.25
C PRO A 2 24.72 -12.12 -4.67
N ASP A 3 23.80 -11.68 -5.52
CA ASP A 3 22.52 -11.11 -5.12
C ASP A 3 21.71 -12.17 -4.35
N THR A 4 21.45 -11.91 -3.07
CA THR A 4 20.69 -12.77 -2.17
C THR A 4 19.20 -12.46 -2.18
N THR A 5 18.75 -11.50 -3.00
CA THR A 5 17.35 -11.11 -3.11
C THR A 5 16.50 -12.29 -3.60
N PRO A 6 15.43 -12.67 -2.88
CA PRO A 6 14.51 -13.72 -3.32
C PRO A 6 13.84 -13.35 -4.65
N LYS A 7 13.64 -14.35 -5.52
CA LYS A 7 13.01 -14.13 -6.84
C LYS A 7 11.62 -13.50 -6.77
N TRP A 8 10.87 -13.73 -5.69
CA TRP A 8 9.53 -13.17 -5.53
C TRP A 8 9.56 -11.66 -5.27
N VAL A 9 10.64 -11.14 -4.66
CA VAL A 9 10.87 -9.70 -4.45
C VAL A 9 11.24 -9.00 -5.76
N THR A 10 11.89 -9.71 -6.69
CA THR A 10 12.19 -9.15 -8.02
C THR A 10 10.92 -8.83 -8.80
N ASN A 11 9.89 -9.68 -8.72
CA ASN A 11 8.63 -9.56 -9.45
C ASN A 11 8.85 -9.22 -10.94
N ASP A 12 9.44 -10.14 -11.71
CA ASP A 12 9.72 -9.91 -13.14
C ASP A 12 8.42 -9.81 -13.95
N GLN A 13 8.08 -8.59 -14.33
CA GLN A 13 6.89 -8.22 -15.09
C GLN A 13 7.17 -8.00 -16.58
N THR A 14 8.37 -8.36 -17.05
CA THR A 14 8.75 -8.20 -18.44
C THR A 14 7.75 -8.95 -19.34
N PRO A 15 7.10 -8.27 -20.31
CA PRO A 15 6.16 -8.94 -21.18
C PRO A 15 6.80 -10.09 -21.94
N ASN A 16 6.11 -11.23 -21.94
CA ASN A 16 6.51 -12.36 -22.77
C ASN A 16 6.57 -11.93 -24.25
N ASN A 17 7.67 -12.29 -24.92
CA ASN A 17 7.87 -12.02 -26.34
C ASN A 17 7.88 -13.30 -27.22
N PRO A 18 6.80 -14.11 -27.23
CA PRO A 18 6.77 -15.37 -27.98
C PRO A 18 6.64 -15.17 -29.50
N TYR A 19 6.38 -13.95 -29.95
CA TYR A 19 6.07 -13.62 -31.35
C TYR A 19 7.11 -12.69 -31.99
N ASP A 20 8.29 -12.56 -31.37
CA ASP A 20 9.42 -11.77 -31.88
C ASP A 20 9.05 -10.31 -32.22
N LYS A 21 8.26 -9.69 -31.34
CA LYS A 21 7.88 -8.28 -31.43
C LYS A 21 8.98 -7.40 -30.84
N SER A 22 8.99 -6.12 -31.22
CA SER A 22 9.98 -5.19 -30.69
C SER A 22 9.81 -4.97 -29.18
N ALA A 23 10.91 -4.99 -28.45
CA ALA A 23 10.99 -4.67 -27.02
C ALA A 23 11.52 -3.24 -26.76
N ASP A 24 11.70 -2.44 -27.80
CA ASP A 24 12.14 -1.05 -27.72
C ASP A 24 11.00 -0.16 -27.20
N TYR A 25 11.02 0.10 -25.89
CA TYR A 25 9.97 0.86 -25.20
C TYR A 25 9.96 2.34 -25.59
N GLU A 26 11.13 2.94 -25.82
CA GLU A 26 11.26 4.35 -26.21
C GLU A 26 10.71 4.60 -27.63
N ALA A 27 10.97 3.69 -28.56
CA ALA A 27 10.37 3.75 -29.89
C ALA A 27 8.84 3.54 -29.84
N TYR A 28 8.36 2.66 -28.97
CA TYR A 28 6.94 2.44 -28.72
C TYR A 28 6.25 3.71 -28.20
N LEU A 29 6.79 4.34 -27.14
CA LEU A 29 6.25 5.58 -26.59
C LEU A 29 6.28 6.73 -27.61
N THR A 30 7.38 6.86 -28.34
CA THR A 30 7.52 7.88 -29.40
C THR A 30 6.44 7.71 -30.46
N TYR A 31 6.15 6.46 -30.89
CA TYR A 31 5.11 6.19 -31.86
C TYR A 31 3.71 6.42 -31.30
N LEU A 32 3.47 5.96 -30.07
CA LEU A 32 2.21 6.14 -29.34
C LEU A 32 1.85 7.63 -29.26
N GLY A 33 2.76 8.49 -28.82
CA GLY A 33 2.55 9.94 -28.70
C GLY A 33 2.70 10.76 -30.00
N ALA A 34 2.73 10.13 -31.17
CA ALA A 34 2.99 10.83 -32.45
C ALA A 34 1.74 11.36 -33.16
N LEU A 35 0.53 11.19 -32.63
CA LEU A 35 -0.67 11.65 -33.34
C LEU A 35 -0.76 13.17 -33.30
N THR A 36 -0.65 13.80 -34.47
CA THR A 36 -0.71 15.26 -34.56
C THR A 36 -2.14 15.75 -34.33
N ARG A 37 -2.36 16.46 -33.22
CA ARG A 37 -3.59 17.19 -32.91
C ARG A 37 -3.34 18.71 -32.84
N LYS A 38 -4.40 19.48 -32.60
CA LYS A 38 -4.33 20.94 -32.46
C LYS A 38 -3.96 21.40 -31.05
N LEU A 39 -3.92 20.47 -30.09
CA LEU A 39 -3.51 20.74 -28.73
C LEU A 39 -2.02 21.08 -28.71
N THR A 40 -1.65 22.16 -28.03
CA THR A 40 -0.26 22.53 -27.77
C THR A 40 0.01 22.48 -26.27
N PRO A 41 1.28 22.41 -25.82
CA PRO A 41 1.62 22.50 -24.41
C PRO A 41 1.02 23.74 -23.72
N GLU A 42 0.99 24.89 -24.40
CA GLU A 42 0.42 26.12 -23.85
C GLU A 42 -1.11 26.02 -23.67
N MET A 43 -1.79 25.28 -24.53
CA MET A 43 -3.22 25.01 -24.37
C MET A 43 -3.49 24.00 -23.27
N ALA A 44 -2.65 22.96 -23.16
CA ALA A 44 -2.75 21.89 -22.17
C ALA A 44 -2.50 22.38 -20.73
N ALA A 45 -1.72 23.46 -20.57
CA ALA A 45 -1.45 24.09 -19.28
C ALA A 45 -2.65 24.87 -18.68
N GLU A 46 -3.72 25.08 -19.46
CA GLU A 46 -4.94 25.77 -19.04
C GLU A 46 -6.14 24.83 -19.09
N PRO A 47 -7.23 25.10 -18.33
CA PRO A 47 -8.43 24.26 -18.37
C PRO A 47 -9.01 24.12 -19.78
N LEU A 48 -9.02 22.90 -20.29
CA LEU A 48 -9.60 22.57 -21.59
C LEU A 48 -11.12 22.54 -21.50
N LYS A 49 -11.78 23.40 -22.28
CA LYS A 49 -13.24 23.48 -22.34
C LYS A 49 -13.81 22.33 -23.17
N ILE A 50 -14.43 21.34 -22.51
CA ILE A 50 -15.01 20.17 -23.17
C ILE A 50 -16.52 20.33 -23.20
N ASN A 51 -17.09 20.38 -24.42
CA ASN A 51 -18.52 20.55 -24.60
C ASN A 51 -19.21 19.20 -24.72
N VAL A 52 -20.13 18.93 -23.77
CA VAL A 52 -20.92 17.69 -23.67
C VAL A 52 -22.42 17.98 -23.81
N PHE A 53 -22.80 19.15 -24.32
CA PHE A 53 -24.19 19.61 -24.42
C PHE A 53 -25.09 18.64 -25.20
N GLU A 54 -24.56 18.05 -26.28
CA GLU A 54 -25.29 17.08 -27.10
C GLU A 54 -25.55 15.74 -26.38
N LEU A 55 -24.93 15.51 -25.20
CA LEU A 55 -25.21 14.35 -24.35
C LEU A 55 -26.32 14.63 -23.32
N ASN A 56 -26.94 15.82 -23.30
CA ASN A 56 -27.95 16.16 -22.29
C ASN A 56 -29.19 15.26 -22.32
N ASP A 57 -29.54 14.70 -23.48
CA ASP A 57 -30.63 13.73 -23.64
C ASP A 57 -30.17 12.27 -23.37
N HIS A 58 -28.89 12.07 -23.05
CA HIS A 58 -28.23 10.78 -22.75
C HIS A 58 -27.41 10.88 -21.45
N PRO A 59 -28.07 10.99 -20.27
CA PRO A 59 -27.40 11.31 -19.02
C PRO A 59 -26.38 10.26 -18.56
N ASP A 60 -26.56 9.00 -18.92
CA ASP A 60 -25.62 7.90 -18.68
C ASP A 60 -24.34 8.06 -19.50
N TYR A 61 -24.44 8.34 -20.80
CA TYR A 61 -23.28 8.64 -21.66
C TYR A 61 -22.58 9.93 -21.24
N LYS A 62 -23.35 10.94 -20.82
CA LYS A 62 -22.81 12.18 -20.28
C LYS A 62 -21.98 11.93 -19.02
N ALA A 63 -22.50 11.12 -18.09
CA ALA A 63 -21.77 10.72 -16.89
C ALA A 63 -20.51 9.93 -17.22
N ALA A 64 -20.57 9.00 -18.17
CA ALA A 64 -19.41 8.24 -18.63
C ALA A 64 -18.33 9.14 -19.26
N ALA A 65 -18.73 10.09 -20.11
CA ALA A 65 -17.82 11.04 -20.75
C ALA A 65 -17.13 11.95 -19.72
N ILE A 66 -17.88 12.49 -18.76
CA ILE A 66 -17.32 13.33 -17.69
C ILE A 66 -16.39 12.48 -16.82
N GLY A 67 -16.82 11.29 -16.43
CA GLY A 67 -16.00 10.36 -15.64
C GLY A 67 -14.69 10.01 -16.33
N ALA A 68 -14.70 9.68 -17.63
CA ALA A 68 -13.47 9.41 -18.39
C ALA A 68 -12.52 10.63 -18.44
N LEU A 69 -13.04 11.86 -18.53
CA LEU A 69 -12.23 13.08 -18.40
C LEU A 69 -11.65 13.25 -16.99
N GLU A 70 -12.41 12.91 -15.95
CA GLU A 70 -11.92 12.90 -14.57
C GLU A 70 -10.74 11.94 -14.41
N GLN A 71 -10.76 10.78 -15.08
CA GLN A 71 -9.66 9.80 -15.03
C GLN A 71 -8.40 10.29 -15.76
N TRP A 72 -8.57 10.95 -16.91
CA TRP A 72 -7.45 11.66 -17.57
C TRP A 72 -6.87 12.76 -16.68
N GLN A 73 -7.71 13.52 -15.97
CA GLN A 73 -7.26 14.57 -15.05
C GLN A 73 -6.58 13.99 -13.80
N ALA A 74 -7.08 12.89 -13.26
CA ALA A 74 -6.53 12.21 -12.09
C ALA A 74 -5.11 11.66 -12.35
N THR A 75 -4.80 11.31 -13.60
CA THR A 75 -3.54 10.65 -13.97
C THR A 75 -2.56 11.53 -14.75
N THR A 76 -2.97 12.68 -15.26
CA THR A 76 -2.11 13.54 -16.12
C THR A 76 -2.16 15.01 -15.71
N GLY A 77 -1.30 15.84 -16.33
CA GLY A 77 -1.27 17.29 -16.12
C GLY A 77 -2.53 18.06 -16.56
N PHE A 78 -3.47 17.43 -17.27
CA PHE A 78 -4.65 18.13 -17.78
C PHE A 78 -5.58 18.63 -16.68
N THR A 79 -6.33 19.68 -17.02
CA THR A 79 -7.51 20.12 -16.27
C THR A 79 -8.65 20.40 -17.24
N PHE A 80 -9.89 20.12 -16.83
CA PHE A 80 -11.06 20.24 -17.71
C PHE A 80 -12.11 21.20 -17.18
N GLN A 81 -12.73 21.95 -18.10
CA GLN A 81 -13.95 22.71 -17.85
C GLN A 81 -15.09 22.12 -18.67
N ILE A 82 -16.08 21.54 -17.99
CA ILE A 82 -17.27 20.97 -18.65
C ILE A 82 -18.24 22.07 -19.06
N ILE A 83 -18.69 22.02 -20.32
CA ILE A 83 -19.72 22.90 -20.88
C ILE A 83 -20.91 22.05 -21.30
N ASP A 84 -22.04 22.23 -20.62
CA ASP A 84 -23.26 21.43 -20.85
C ASP A 84 -24.54 22.26 -20.89
N ASP A 85 -24.42 23.59 -20.84
CA ASP A 85 -25.52 24.55 -20.80
C ASP A 85 -25.75 25.28 -22.14
N ARG A 86 -24.86 25.05 -23.12
CA ARG A 86 -24.95 25.63 -24.47
C ARG A 86 -24.30 24.75 -25.52
N ALA A 87 -24.78 24.90 -26.76
CA ALA A 87 -24.19 24.27 -27.94
C ALA A 87 -22.71 24.63 -28.14
N PHE A 88 -21.99 23.75 -28.84
CA PHE A 88 -20.57 23.86 -29.12
C PHE A 88 -20.19 25.14 -29.87
N ASP A 89 -19.18 25.84 -29.34
CA ASP A 89 -18.53 26.97 -30.02
C ASP A 89 -17.05 26.65 -30.28
N LYS A 90 -16.73 26.31 -31.53
CA LYS A 90 -15.37 25.99 -31.98
C LYS A 90 -14.31 27.06 -31.69
N THR A 91 -14.71 28.30 -31.41
CA THR A 91 -13.81 29.40 -31.10
C THR A 91 -13.41 29.45 -29.63
N THR A 92 -14.25 28.92 -28.74
CA THR A 92 -14.01 28.94 -27.29
C THR A 92 -13.83 27.56 -26.68
N ASP A 93 -14.43 26.53 -27.25
CA ASP A 93 -14.53 25.20 -26.68
C ASP A 93 -13.50 24.29 -27.34
N TYR A 94 -12.64 23.61 -26.58
CA TYR A 94 -11.61 22.74 -27.12
C TYR A 94 -12.17 21.54 -27.88
N MET A 95 -13.21 20.87 -27.38
CA MET A 95 -13.72 19.64 -28.00
C MET A 95 -15.24 19.56 -27.89
N GLU A 96 -15.87 18.96 -28.90
CA GLU A 96 -17.28 18.58 -28.91
C GLU A 96 -17.39 17.06 -28.69
N VAL A 97 -18.24 16.66 -27.75
CA VAL A 97 -18.53 15.25 -27.44
C VAL A 97 -20.00 14.98 -27.72
N VAL A 98 -20.26 13.98 -28.55
CA VAL A 98 -21.61 13.58 -28.96
C VAL A 98 -21.81 12.08 -28.85
N SER A 99 -23.07 11.66 -28.85
CA SER A 99 -23.47 10.27 -29.07
C SER A 99 -24.49 10.25 -30.21
N PRO A 100 -24.30 9.45 -31.28
CA PRO A 100 -25.30 9.27 -32.31
C PRO A 100 -26.60 8.70 -31.74
N GLU A 101 -27.75 9.17 -32.25
CA GLU A 101 -29.05 8.61 -31.89
C GLU A 101 -29.26 7.22 -32.54
N LEU A 102 -30.05 6.36 -31.86
CA LEU A 102 -30.45 5.05 -32.38
C LEU A 102 -31.04 5.16 -33.79
N GLY A 103 -30.34 4.56 -34.76
CA GLY A 103 -30.79 4.53 -36.15
C GLY A 103 -30.20 5.60 -37.06
N GLU A 104 -29.26 6.42 -36.57
CA GLU A 104 -28.46 7.29 -37.42
C GLU A 104 -27.39 6.52 -38.21
N ARG A 105 -26.93 7.13 -39.31
CA ARG A 105 -25.95 6.51 -40.22
C ARG A 105 -24.61 6.19 -39.55
N ASN A 106 -24.25 6.93 -38.49
CA ASN A 106 -22.97 6.82 -37.78
C ASN A 106 -23.10 6.21 -36.38
N ASP A 107 -24.27 5.70 -36.02
CA ASP A 107 -24.55 4.98 -34.77
C ASP A 107 -23.72 3.69 -34.60
N GLY A 108 -23.02 3.30 -35.67
CA GLY A 108 -22.17 2.14 -35.81
C GLY A 108 -20.79 2.16 -35.18
N SER A 109 -20.26 3.29 -34.70
CA SER A 109 -18.82 3.38 -34.34
C SER A 109 -18.47 4.44 -33.30
N ALA A 110 -17.49 4.12 -32.45
CA ALA A 110 -16.69 5.11 -31.72
C ALA A 110 -15.61 5.68 -32.66
N PHE A 111 -15.46 7.01 -32.68
CA PHE A 111 -14.35 7.66 -33.37
C PHE A 111 -14.11 9.09 -32.87
N SER A 112 -12.89 9.55 -33.09
CA SER A 112 -12.44 10.92 -32.84
C SER A 112 -11.87 11.56 -34.11
N SER A 113 -12.11 12.86 -34.28
CA SER A 113 -11.65 13.60 -35.47
C SER A 113 -11.44 15.08 -35.20
N GLY A 114 -10.34 15.42 -34.54
CA GLY A 114 -9.79 16.76 -34.53
C GLY A 114 -10.71 17.78 -33.87
N ARG A 115 -10.91 17.60 -32.56
CA ARG A 115 -11.82 18.31 -31.63
C ARG A 115 -13.26 17.80 -31.64
N PHE A 116 -13.47 16.56 -32.05
CA PHE A 116 -14.78 15.94 -32.12
C PHE A 116 -14.66 14.47 -31.69
N VAL A 117 -15.48 14.06 -30.72
CA VAL A 117 -15.58 12.67 -30.24
C VAL A 117 -17.02 12.22 -30.36
N SER A 118 -17.23 11.04 -30.95
CA SER A 118 -18.56 10.44 -31.14
C SER A 118 -18.53 8.99 -30.69
N ILE A 119 -19.37 8.63 -29.71
CA ILE A 119 -19.53 7.23 -29.26
C ILE A 119 -20.92 6.72 -29.63
N GLY A 120 -20.97 5.85 -30.65
CA GLY A 120 -22.17 5.16 -31.15
C GLY A 120 -22.75 4.12 -30.19
N GLN A 121 -24.03 3.77 -30.39
CA GLN A 121 -24.71 2.79 -29.55
C GLN A 121 -24.66 1.37 -30.11
N ARG A 122 -24.35 1.19 -31.41
CA ARG A 122 -24.44 -0.09 -32.16
C ARG A 122 -23.26 -1.07 -31.96
N PHE A 123 -22.27 -0.71 -31.15
CA PHE A 123 -21.22 -1.65 -30.76
C PHE A 123 -21.71 -2.45 -29.54
N HIS A 124 -21.91 -3.76 -29.74
CA HIS A 124 -22.16 -4.74 -28.69
C HIS A 124 -23.42 -4.51 -27.84
N ASP A 125 -24.52 -3.96 -28.39
CA ASP A 125 -25.86 -3.53 -27.87
C ASP A 125 -26.61 -4.49 -26.92
N THR A 126 -26.04 -5.64 -26.60
CA THR A 126 -26.65 -6.68 -25.77
C THR A 126 -26.20 -6.73 -24.31
N GLU A 127 -25.07 -6.10 -23.97
CA GLU A 127 -24.51 -6.04 -22.62
C GLU A 127 -25.21 -4.99 -21.72
N PRO A 128 -25.50 -5.34 -20.46
CA PRO A 128 -25.94 -4.37 -19.45
C PRO A 128 -24.79 -3.44 -19.04
N ASP A 129 -25.12 -2.31 -18.41
CA ASP A 129 -24.19 -1.46 -17.63
C ASP A 129 -23.00 -0.86 -18.41
N ARG A 130 -23.15 -0.66 -19.73
CA ARG A 130 -22.07 -0.23 -20.65
C ARG A 130 -21.42 1.10 -20.29
N ALA A 131 -22.21 2.03 -19.74
CA ALA A 131 -21.79 3.39 -19.43
C ALA A 131 -21.26 3.51 -18.00
N GLU A 132 -21.38 2.46 -17.19
CA GLU A 132 -20.77 2.41 -15.86
C GLU A 132 -19.24 2.22 -15.98
N VAL A 133 -18.53 2.48 -14.89
CA VAL A 133 -17.08 2.23 -14.80
C VAL A 133 -16.80 0.74 -15.04
N GLY A 134 -15.82 0.45 -15.90
CA GLY A 134 -15.53 -0.92 -16.38
C GLY A 134 -16.43 -1.37 -17.54
N GLY A 135 -17.41 -0.55 -17.92
CA GLY A 135 -18.24 -0.76 -19.10
C GLY A 135 -17.60 -0.25 -20.40
N TYR A 136 -18.00 -0.84 -21.52
CA TYR A 136 -17.43 -0.55 -22.84
C TYR A 136 -17.52 0.91 -23.28
N VAL A 137 -18.63 1.60 -22.97
CA VAL A 137 -18.83 3.01 -23.36
C VAL A 137 -17.89 3.91 -22.57
N PHE A 138 -17.68 3.62 -21.29
CA PHE A 138 -16.72 4.34 -20.45
C PHE A 138 -15.28 4.20 -20.98
N ASP A 139 -14.85 2.97 -21.26
CA ASP A 139 -13.55 2.67 -21.88
C ASP A 139 -13.40 3.37 -23.24
N SER A 140 -14.43 3.31 -24.09
CA SER A 140 -14.41 3.98 -25.40
C SER A 140 -14.23 5.50 -25.28
N PHE A 141 -14.79 6.15 -24.26
CA PHE A 141 -14.51 7.56 -24.01
C PHE A 141 -13.05 7.80 -23.62
N ILE A 142 -12.47 6.97 -22.73
CA ILE A 142 -11.04 7.08 -22.37
C ILE A 142 -10.17 6.98 -23.62
N HIS A 143 -10.42 5.97 -24.46
CA HIS A 143 -9.71 5.73 -25.71
C HIS A 143 -9.80 6.91 -26.69
N GLU A 144 -11.02 7.36 -27.01
CA GLU A 144 -11.22 8.43 -27.99
C GLU A 144 -10.71 9.80 -27.50
N PHE A 145 -10.73 10.05 -26.19
CA PHE A 145 -10.05 11.20 -25.62
C PHE A 145 -8.53 11.10 -25.77
N GLY A 146 -7.94 9.92 -25.59
CA GLY A 146 -6.52 9.68 -25.85
C GLY A 146 -6.10 10.09 -27.26
N HIS A 147 -6.91 9.78 -28.27
CA HIS A 147 -6.69 10.28 -29.63
C HIS A 147 -6.73 11.81 -29.73
N GLU A 148 -7.66 12.48 -29.05
CA GLU A 148 -7.73 13.95 -29.02
C GLU A 148 -6.62 14.61 -28.18
N PHE A 149 -5.96 13.83 -27.33
CA PHE A 149 -4.74 14.17 -26.61
C PHE A 149 -3.46 13.73 -27.33
N GLY A 150 -3.54 13.26 -28.57
CA GLY A 150 -2.37 13.03 -29.41
C GLY A 150 -1.78 11.63 -29.32
N LEU A 151 -2.56 10.64 -28.86
CA LEU A 151 -2.16 9.24 -28.90
C LEU A 151 -2.62 8.54 -30.18
N ASN A 152 -1.75 7.75 -30.79
CA ASN A 152 -2.08 6.80 -31.85
C ASN A 152 -2.54 5.47 -31.25
N HIS A 153 -3.14 4.59 -32.07
CA HIS A 153 -3.01 3.17 -31.76
C HIS A 153 -1.52 2.78 -31.76
N PRO A 154 -1.07 1.84 -30.92
CA PRO A 154 0.34 1.48 -30.86
C PRO A 154 0.88 0.78 -32.12
N GLY A 155 0.01 0.33 -33.03
CA GLY A 155 0.42 -0.29 -34.29
C GLY A 155 -0.31 0.27 -35.51
N LEU A 156 0.15 -0.12 -36.70
CA LEU A 156 -0.46 0.25 -37.98
C LEU A 156 -1.71 -0.60 -38.28
N TYR A 157 -2.71 -0.49 -37.43
CA TYR A 157 -4.01 -1.14 -37.60
C TYR A 157 -5.14 -0.17 -37.26
N ASN A 158 -6.25 -0.32 -37.97
CA ASN A 158 -7.52 0.33 -37.66
C ASN A 158 -8.62 -0.73 -37.76
N TYR A 159 -9.48 -0.82 -36.75
CA TYR A 159 -10.63 -1.71 -36.81
C TYR A 159 -11.68 -1.14 -37.77
N SER A 160 -12.10 -1.94 -38.74
CA SER A 160 -13.02 -1.49 -39.80
C SER A 160 -14.51 -1.70 -39.46
N GLY A 161 -14.84 -2.00 -38.19
CA GLY A 161 -16.19 -2.32 -37.76
C GLY A 161 -16.63 -3.77 -38.05
N PRO A 162 -17.89 -4.12 -37.71
CA PRO A 162 -18.44 -5.45 -37.94
C PRO A 162 -18.36 -5.87 -39.43
N GLY A 163 -17.63 -6.95 -39.71
CA GLY A 163 -17.36 -7.43 -41.07
C GLY A 163 -16.04 -6.95 -41.70
N GLY A 164 -15.24 -6.17 -40.95
CA GLY A 164 -13.88 -5.79 -41.30
C GLY A 164 -12.86 -6.94 -41.26
N VAL A 165 -11.62 -6.66 -41.70
CA VAL A 165 -10.51 -7.63 -41.57
C VAL A 165 -10.24 -7.87 -40.09
N GLN A 166 -10.24 -9.15 -39.69
CA GLN A 166 -9.96 -9.53 -38.31
C GLN A 166 -8.52 -9.13 -37.93
N ILE A 167 -8.40 -8.29 -36.90
CA ILE A 167 -7.11 -7.91 -36.31
C ILE A 167 -6.72 -9.00 -35.29
N ASN A 168 -5.44 -9.39 -35.26
CA ASN A 168 -4.92 -10.26 -34.21
C ASN A 168 -3.49 -9.87 -33.81
N TYR A 169 -3.14 -10.12 -32.55
CA TYR A 169 -1.85 -9.73 -31.97
C TYR A 169 -0.66 -10.24 -32.80
N LEU A 170 -0.69 -11.52 -33.18
CA LEU A 170 0.39 -12.18 -33.92
C LEU A 170 0.76 -11.43 -35.21
N ASN A 171 -0.23 -10.98 -35.97
CA ASN A 171 -0.01 -10.38 -37.29
C ASN A 171 0.12 -8.86 -37.23
N ASN A 172 -0.49 -8.20 -36.26
CA ASN A 172 -0.71 -6.75 -36.30
C ASN A 172 0.06 -5.97 -35.24
N ALA A 173 0.41 -6.58 -34.10
CA ALA A 173 1.20 -5.90 -33.08
C ALA A 173 2.63 -5.66 -33.57
N THR A 174 3.16 -4.46 -33.29
CA THR A 174 4.56 -4.09 -33.56
C THR A 174 5.45 -4.31 -32.34
N TRP A 175 4.88 -4.11 -31.15
CA TRP A 175 5.59 -4.04 -29.87
C TRP A 175 5.10 -5.12 -28.92
N ILE A 176 5.95 -5.53 -27.97
CA ILE A 176 5.51 -6.41 -26.87
C ILE A 176 4.54 -5.71 -25.92
N TYR A 177 4.60 -4.37 -25.87
CA TYR A 177 3.77 -3.49 -25.03
C TYR A 177 2.46 -3.08 -25.70
N ASP A 178 2.18 -3.52 -26.93
CA ASP A 178 0.91 -3.24 -27.62
C ASP A 178 -0.20 -4.13 -27.03
N ARG A 179 -0.65 -3.75 -25.83
CA ARG A 179 -1.63 -4.45 -24.99
C ARG A 179 -2.35 -3.43 -24.13
N GLN A 180 -3.61 -3.69 -23.80
CA GLN A 180 -4.39 -2.84 -22.88
C GLN A 180 -3.77 -2.73 -21.48
N GLN A 181 -2.92 -3.69 -21.06
CA GLN A 181 -2.10 -3.55 -19.85
C GLN A 181 -1.23 -2.28 -19.83
N TYR A 182 -0.73 -1.85 -21.00
CA TYR A 182 0.19 -0.70 -21.10
C TYR A 182 -0.48 0.53 -21.69
N SER A 183 -1.44 0.36 -22.60
CA SER A 183 -2.11 1.46 -23.29
C SER A 183 -3.54 1.11 -23.67
N MET A 184 -4.49 1.97 -23.29
CA MET A 184 -5.89 1.94 -23.71
C MET A 184 -6.05 2.08 -25.22
N MET A 185 -5.03 2.60 -25.89
CA MET A 185 -5.03 2.71 -27.35
C MET A 185 -4.80 1.37 -28.05
N SER A 186 -4.46 0.30 -27.32
CA SER A 186 -4.30 -1.03 -27.89
C SER A 186 -5.65 -1.74 -28.07
N TYR A 187 -5.75 -2.53 -29.15
CA TYR A 187 -6.85 -3.47 -29.37
C TYR A 187 -6.50 -4.90 -28.95
N PHE A 188 -5.39 -5.10 -28.24
CA PHE A 188 -4.94 -6.41 -27.81
C PHE A 188 -4.97 -6.57 -26.30
N ASP A 189 -5.15 -7.81 -25.88
CA ASP A 189 -5.13 -8.24 -24.48
C ASP A 189 -6.20 -7.59 -23.56
N GLY A 190 -7.19 -6.87 -24.13
CA GLY A 190 -8.58 -6.70 -23.65
C GLY A 190 -9.46 -6.15 -24.81
N ILE A 191 -10.79 -6.34 -24.96
CA ILE A 191 -11.93 -6.83 -24.14
C ILE A 191 -12.71 -7.97 -24.88
N ASP A 192 -13.48 -8.83 -24.18
CA ASP A 192 -14.67 -9.54 -24.72
C ASP A 192 -15.69 -9.68 -23.57
N ILE A 193 -16.81 -8.96 -23.64
CA ILE A 193 -17.77 -8.83 -22.54
C ILE A 193 -18.80 -9.96 -22.68
N GLY A 194 -19.01 -10.69 -21.57
CA GLY A 194 -20.04 -11.72 -21.48
C GLY A 194 -19.68 -13.05 -20.82
N ASN A 195 -18.43 -13.27 -20.35
CA ASN A 195 -18.08 -14.07 -19.15
C ASN A 195 -16.58 -14.44 -19.07
N THR A 196 -15.95 -14.03 -17.95
CA THR A 196 -14.94 -14.75 -17.14
C THR A 196 -13.45 -14.79 -17.52
N SER A 197 -12.88 -13.89 -18.34
CA SER A 197 -11.39 -13.79 -18.39
C SER A 197 -10.74 -12.51 -18.95
N ARG A 198 -11.43 -11.36 -19.04
CA ARG A 198 -10.84 -10.10 -19.54
C ARG A 198 -11.28 -8.94 -18.67
N TRP A 199 -10.35 -8.03 -18.35
CA TRP A 199 -10.61 -6.81 -17.59
C TRP A 199 -10.62 -5.58 -18.51
N SER A 200 -11.25 -4.49 -18.07
CA SER A 200 -11.31 -3.18 -18.76
C SER A 200 -10.57 -2.13 -17.95
N ALA A 201 -9.78 -1.27 -18.60
CA ALA A 201 -9.15 -0.20 -17.85
C ALA A 201 -10.10 0.96 -17.58
N THR A 202 -9.98 1.50 -16.38
CA THR A 202 -10.80 2.61 -15.90
C THR A 202 -10.02 3.91 -15.88
N THR A 203 -8.71 3.87 -16.13
CA THR A 203 -7.85 5.05 -16.32
C THR A 203 -7.10 4.94 -17.65
N PRO A 204 -6.48 6.04 -18.14
CA PRO A 204 -5.34 5.90 -19.04
C PRO A 204 -4.29 4.99 -18.39
N MET A 205 -3.60 4.18 -19.20
CA MET A 205 -2.59 3.24 -18.72
C MET A 205 -1.19 3.86 -18.75
N ILE A 206 -0.19 3.19 -18.16
CA ILE A 206 1.14 3.78 -17.92
C ILE A 206 1.74 4.42 -19.18
N ALA A 207 1.64 3.78 -20.34
CA ALA A 207 2.19 4.32 -21.58
C ALA A 207 1.38 5.51 -22.13
N ASP A 208 0.06 5.52 -21.91
CA ASP A 208 -0.80 6.64 -22.29
C ASP A 208 -0.44 7.89 -21.48
N ILE A 209 -0.34 7.71 -20.15
CA ILE A 209 0.05 8.75 -19.20
C ILE A 209 1.44 9.28 -19.57
N GLU A 210 2.41 8.40 -19.76
CA GLU A 210 3.79 8.77 -20.07
C GLU A 210 3.89 9.51 -21.42
N ALA A 211 3.23 9.01 -22.48
CA ALA A 211 3.27 9.64 -23.79
C ALA A 211 2.62 11.03 -23.79
N VAL A 212 1.47 11.19 -23.12
CA VAL A 212 0.82 12.50 -22.94
C VAL A 212 1.69 13.43 -22.12
N THR A 213 2.26 12.95 -21.01
CA THR A 213 3.07 13.77 -20.11
C THR A 213 4.33 14.27 -20.81
N ARG A 214 5.03 13.40 -21.55
CA ARG A 214 6.16 13.80 -22.40
C ARG A 214 5.79 14.84 -23.45
N HIS A 215 4.58 14.76 -23.99
CA HIS A 215 4.15 15.66 -25.06
C HIS A 215 3.77 17.06 -24.57
N TYR A 216 3.12 17.18 -23.41
CA TYR A 216 2.56 18.46 -22.94
C TYR A 216 3.12 18.98 -21.63
N PHE A 217 3.63 18.10 -20.77
CA PHE A 217 3.96 18.39 -19.37
C PHE A 217 5.40 18.02 -19.00
N ALA A 218 6.28 17.83 -19.98
CA ALA A 218 7.69 17.57 -19.74
C ALA A 218 8.56 18.30 -20.76
N THR A 219 9.84 18.39 -20.43
CA THR A 219 10.89 18.89 -21.32
C THR A 219 11.99 17.86 -21.45
N GLU A 220 12.51 17.68 -22.65
CA GLU A 220 13.62 16.78 -22.94
C GLU A 220 14.90 17.60 -23.16
N THR A 221 15.99 17.18 -22.54
CA THR A 221 17.33 17.74 -22.77
C THR A 221 18.36 16.62 -22.74
N ASP A 222 19.07 16.42 -23.86
CA ASP A 222 20.15 15.43 -24.00
C ASP A 222 19.76 13.98 -23.65
N GLY A 223 18.53 13.58 -23.99
CA GLY A 223 17.94 12.27 -23.75
C GLY A 223 17.31 12.11 -22.36
N VAL A 224 17.29 13.17 -21.54
CA VAL A 224 16.73 13.15 -20.19
C VAL A 224 15.45 13.96 -20.15
N TRP A 225 14.37 13.30 -19.72
CA TRP A 225 13.07 13.94 -19.48
C TRP A 225 13.05 14.60 -18.10
N THR A 226 12.51 15.81 -18.06
CA THR A 226 12.21 16.57 -16.83
C THR A 226 10.73 16.89 -16.86
N TYR A 227 9.98 16.31 -15.93
CA TYR A 227 8.52 16.39 -15.87
C TYR A 227 8.11 17.55 -14.97
N GLN A 228 7.14 18.34 -15.42
CA GLN A 228 6.56 19.39 -14.59
C GLN A 228 6.09 18.79 -13.28
N ASN A 229 6.27 19.52 -12.17
CA ASN A 229 5.59 19.16 -10.93
C ASN A 229 4.07 19.21 -11.14
N VAL A 230 3.42 18.06 -11.02
CA VAL A 230 1.97 17.91 -11.14
C VAL A 230 1.45 17.33 -9.84
N GLN A 231 0.68 18.12 -9.09
CA GLN A 231 0.04 17.66 -7.85
C GLN A 231 -1.23 16.87 -8.19
N ARG A 232 -1.19 15.55 -8.03
CA ARG A 232 -2.30 14.61 -8.18
C ARG A 232 -2.55 13.84 -6.89
N ASN A 233 -3.84 13.71 -6.59
CA ASN A 233 -4.34 12.92 -5.47
C ASN A 233 -3.63 13.20 -4.13
N THR A 234 -3.30 14.46 -3.83
CA THR A 234 -2.40 14.80 -2.71
C THR A 234 -2.98 14.62 -1.29
N GLY A 235 -4.10 13.90 -1.16
CA GLY A 235 -4.76 13.63 0.12
C GLY A 235 -4.43 12.21 0.57
N ASP A 236 -4.88 11.81 1.76
CA ASP A 236 -4.71 10.43 2.22
C ASP A 236 -5.77 9.57 1.51
N ASP A 237 -5.37 8.87 0.45
CA ASP A 237 -6.29 8.27 -0.50
C ASP A 237 -6.27 6.74 -0.46
N VAL A 238 -7.44 6.13 -0.70
CA VAL A 238 -7.60 4.66 -0.76
C VAL A 238 -7.90 4.23 -2.19
N TYR A 239 -7.18 3.22 -2.66
CA TYR A 239 -7.31 2.59 -3.96
C TYR A 239 -7.68 1.11 -3.80
N GLY A 240 -8.62 0.59 -4.58
CA GLY A 240 -9.09 -0.80 -4.46
C GLY A 240 -10.43 -0.94 -3.74
N PHE A 241 -10.57 -1.93 -2.86
CA PHE A 241 -11.88 -2.30 -2.27
C PHE A 241 -12.45 -1.25 -1.32
N GLY A 242 -11.61 -0.58 -0.54
CA GLY A 242 -12.01 0.54 0.33
C GLY A 242 -12.16 1.89 -0.38
N SER A 243 -11.96 1.96 -1.69
CA SER A 243 -11.99 3.22 -2.45
C SER A 243 -13.40 3.68 -2.78
N ASP A 244 -13.70 4.96 -2.54
CA ASP A 244 -14.89 5.65 -3.05
C ASP A 244 -14.60 6.53 -4.29
N LYS A 245 -13.35 6.53 -4.77
CA LYS A 245 -12.93 7.27 -5.96
C LYS A 245 -13.42 6.58 -7.22
N LEU A 246 -14.05 7.37 -8.10
CA LEU A 246 -14.45 6.92 -9.43
C LEU A 246 -13.22 6.32 -10.15
N GLY A 247 -13.39 5.13 -10.74
CA GLY A 247 -12.33 4.46 -11.50
C GLY A 247 -11.40 3.57 -10.66
N TYR A 248 -11.39 3.70 -9.33
CA TYR A 248 -10.47 2.98 -8.45
C TYR A 248 -11.15 1.96 -7.53
N THR A 249 -12.48 1.96 -7.44
CA THR A 249 -13.24 1.00 -6.63
C THR A 249 -13.20 -0.41 -7.22
N LEU A 250 -12.72 -1.37 -6.42
CA LEU A 250 -12.80 -2.80 -6.73
C LEU A 250 -13.98 -3.45 -6.04
N THR A 251 -14.51 -4.50 -6.67
CA THR A 251 -15.60 -5.32 -6.11
C THR A 251 -15.36 -6.80 -6.40
N ILE A 252 -16.02 -7.69 -5.67
CA ILE A 252 -15.90 -9.14 -5.87
C ILE A 252 -16.78 -9.67 -7.02
N THR A 253 -17.70 -8.86 -7.52
CA THR A 253 -18.61 -9.19 -8.63
C THR A 253 -19.08 -7.92 -9.31
N GLY A 254 -19.45 -8.00 -10.59
CA GLY A 254 -20.01 -6.87 -11.34
C GLY A 254 -18.94 -6.17 -12.20
N PRO A 255 -19.28 -5.03 -12.81
CA PRO A 255 -18.41 -4.35 -13.77
C PRO A 255 -17.03 -4.00 -13.21
N THR A 256 -16.96 -3.59 -11.96
CA THR A 256 -15.74 -3.21 -11.23
C THR A 256 -14.99 -4.38 -10.59
N HIS A 257 -15.39 -5.63 -10.85
CA HIS A 257 -14.58 -6.81 -10.48
C HIS A 257 -13.42 -7.01 -11.46
N ASP A 258 -13.70 -6.83 -12.74
CA ASP A 258 -12.78 -7.06 -13.86
C ASP A 258 -12.27 -5.71 -14.39
N ILE A 259 -11.69 -4.89 -13.53
CA ILE A 259 -11.06 -3.62 -13.93
C ILE A 259 -9.57 -3.59 -13.64
N GLY A 260 -8.91 -2.63 -14.26
CA GLY A 260 -7.55 -2.25 -13.96
C GLY A 260 -7.34 -0.75 -14.13
N PHE A 261 -6.35 -0.21 -13.45
CA PHE A 261 -6.15 1.22 -13.35
C PHE A 261 -4.71 1.55 -13.00
N VAL A 262 -4.35 2.80 -13.25
CA VAL A 262 -3.07 3.38 -12.85
C VAL A 262 -3.28 4.43 -11.79
N ILE A 263 -2.56 4.27 -10.69
CA ILE A 263 -2.46 5.23 -9.61
C ILE A 263 -1.36 6.22 -9.98
N HIS A 264 -1.71 7.51 -10.03
CA HIS A 264 -0.74 8.60 -10.05
C HIS A 264 -1.03 9.43 -8.82
N ASP A 265 -0.29 9.13 -7.76
CA ASP A 265 -0.37 9.85 -6.51
C ASP A 265 0.93 10.62 -6.28
N THR A 266 0.80 11.83 -5.75
CA THR A 266 1.92 12.74 -5.51
C THR A 266 1.90 13.33 -4.10
N GLY A 267 1.21 12.68 -3.17
CA GLY A 267 1.41 12.91 -1.75
C GLY A 267 0.17 12.64 -0.92
N GLY A 268 0.34 12.72 0.40
CA GLY A 268 -0.63 12.12 1.31
C GLY A 268 -0.03 10.84 1.86
N ARG A 269 -0.80 10.12 2.68
CA ARG A 269 -0.51 8.75 3.09
C ARG A 269 -1.55 7.84 2.48
N ASP A 270 -1.12 7.02 1.52
CA ASP A 270 -2.04 6.33 0.63
C ASP A 270 -2.10 4.83 0.89
N THR A 271 -3.25 4.26 0.60
CA THR A 271 -3.53 2.84 0.82
C THR A 271 -3.96 2.15 -0.47
N VAL A 272 -3.30 1.02 -0.78
CA VAL A 272 -3.79 0.03 -1.75
C VAL A 272 -4.44 -1.11 -0.97
N ASP A 273 -5.76 -1.18 -1.06
CA ASP A 273 -6.60 -2.14 -0.34
C ASP A 273 -7.10 -3.26 -1.26
N PHE A 274 -6.52 -4.45 -1.10
CA PHE A 274 -6.93 -5.68 -1.78
C PHE A 274 -7.62 -6.70 -0.88
N THR A 275 -8.11 -6.29 0.29
CA THR A 275 -8.70 -7.16 1.35
C THR A 275 -9.70 -8.18 0.81
N ASP A 276 -10.63 -7.73 -0.02
CA ASP A 276 -11.74 -8.54 -0.50
C ASP A 276 -11.44 -9.29 -1.81
N SER A 277 -10.19 -9.29 -2.28
CA SER A 277 -9.80 -9.92 -3.54
C SER A 277 -10.31 -11.36 -3.65
N SER A 278 -10.82 -11.72 -4.83
CA SER A 278 -11.38 -13.05 -5.09
C SER A 278 -10.32 -14.16 -5.21
N ALA A 279 -9.02 -13.79 -5.23
CA ALA A 279 -7.86 -14.68 -5.27
C ALA A 279 -6.65 -14.02 -4.59
N GLY A 280 -5.60 -14.82 -4.33
CA GLY A 280 -4.31 -14.29 -3.88
C GLY A 280 -3.72 -13.29 -4.87
N THR A 281 -3.02 -12.31 -4.33
CA THR A 281 -2.62 -11.07 -4.97
C THR A 281 -1.12 -10.96 -5.08
N ILE A 282 -0.68 -10.11 -6.01
CA ILE A 282 0.65 -9.53 -5.98
C ILE A 282 0.43 -8.04 -5.81
N LEU A 283 0.81 -7.50 -4.66
CA LEU A 283 0.75 -6.07 -4.36
C LEU A 283 2.17 -5.52 -4.41
N ASP A 284 2.42 -4.59 -5.32
CA ASP A 284 3.73 -3.98 -5.56
C ASP A 284 3.60 -2.46 -5.49
N LEU A 285 4.12 -1.87 -4.40
CA LEU A 285 4.02 -0.44 -4.08
C LEU A 285 5.10 0.41 -4.76
N ARG A 286 5.95 -0.19 -5.60
CA ARG A 286 6.99 0.53 -6.33
C ARG A 286 6.40 1.27 -7.51
N ALA A 287 6.84 2.51 -7.70
CA ALA A 287 6.50 3.29 -8.88
C ALA A 287 6.96 2.57 -10.17
N GLY A 288 6.10 2.55 -11.20
CA GLY A 288 6.34 1.86 -12.47
C GLY A 288 6.04 0.35 -12.46
N HIS A 289 5.67 -0.22 -11.31
CA HIS A 289 5.35 -1.64 -11.18
C HIS A 289 3.84 -1.91 -11.23
N PHE A 290 3.51 -3.14 -11.61
CA PHE A 290 2.16 -3.65 -11.64
C PHE A 290 1.82 -4.50 -10.41
N SER A 291 0.54 -4.51 -10.07
CA SER A 291 -0.09 -5.38 -9.10
C SER A 291 -1.13 -6.27 -9.78
N SER A 292 -1.44 -7.40 -9.13
CA SER A 292 -2.38 -8.43 -9.59
C SER A 292 -3.44 -8.66 -8.53
N VAL A 293 -4.71 -8.41 -8.87
CA VAL A 293 -5.86 -8.50 -7.94
C VAL A 293 -7.07 -9.16 -8.62
N ASN A 294 -7.98 -9.75 -7.84
CA ASN A 294 -9.18 -10.44 -8.35
C ASN A 294 -8.89 -11.58 -9.35
N GLY A 295 -7.72 -12.20 -9.23
CA GLY A 295 -7.28 -13.26 -10.15
C GLY A 295 -6.84 -12.78 -11.54
N HIS A 296 -6.77 -11.46 -11.74
CA HIS A 296 -6.14 -10.86 -12.92
C HIS A 296 -4.64 -10.73 -12.72
N VAL A 297 -3.92 -10.55 -13.84
CA VAL A 297 -2.47 -10.39 -13.85
C VAL A 297 -2.14 -8.99 -14.32
N ASN A 298 -1.38 -8.26 -13.51
CA ASN A 298 -0.84 -6.93 -13.80
C ASN A 298 -1.91 -5.91 -14.23
N ASN A 299 -3.05 -5.89 -13.54
CA ASN A 299 -4.18 -5.02 -13.88
C ASN A 299 -4.15 -3.68 -13.13
N VAL A 300 -3.48 -3.58 -11.98
CA VAL A 300 -3.29 -2.31 -11.25
C VAL A 300 -1.84 -1.89 -11.40
N ALA A 301 -1.54 -0.60 -11.50
CA ALA A 301 -0.15 -0.14 -11.54
C ALA A 301 0.03 1.20 -10.84
N ILE A 302 1.24 1.49 -10.40
CA ILE A 302 1.63 2.82 -9.90
C ILE A 302 2.45 3.49 -11.00
N PHE A 303 2.10 4.73 -11.34
CA PHE A 303 2.81 5.49 -12.36
C PHE A 303 4.19 5.91 -11.84
N ASP A 304 5.22 5.75 -12.68
CA ASP A 304 6.57 6.24 -12.40
C ASP A 304 6.69 7.72 -12.78
N GLY A 305 5.99 8.57 -12.02
CA GLY A 305 5.99 10.01 -12.18
C GLY A 305 6.95 10.65 -11.18
N HIS A 306 8.03 11.23 -11.67
CA HIS A 306 8.89 12.07 -10.84
C HIS A 306 8.53 13.54 -11.02
N ASN A 307 8.51 14.30 -9.93
CA ASN A 307 8.49 15.75 -10.01
C ASN A 307 9.77 16.31 -10.66
N ASP A 308 9.74 17.58 -11.07
CA ASP A 308 10.92 18.37 -11.47
C ASP A 308 12.08 18.27 -10.44
N ASP A 309 11.76 18.12 -9.16
CA ASP A 309 12.73 17.99 -8.07
C ASP A 309 13.18 16.55 -7.77
N ARG A 310 12.60 15.58 -8.50
CA ARG A 310 12.83 14.13 -8.35
C ARG A 310 12.52 13.58 -6.97
N THR A 311 11.66 14.26 -6.21
CA THR A 311 11.04 13.64 -5.03
C THR A 311 10.22 12.44 -5.50
N GLU A 312 10.52 11.28 -4.93
CA GLU A 312 9.66 10.11 -5.05
C GLU A 312 8.51 10.29 -4.09
N TYR A 313 7.30 10.05 -4.58
CA TYR A 313 6.13 9.88 -3.74
C TYR A 313 5.87 8.40 -3.59
N TYR A 314 5.62 8.00 -2.35
CA TYR A 314 5.38 6.61 -2.03
C TYR A 314 3.87 6.39 -1.89
N ILE A 315 3.48 5.15 -2.15
CA ILE A 315 2.25 4.61 -1.57
C ILE A 315 2.73 3.87 -0.34
N GLU A 316 2.21 4.21 0.83
CA GLU A 316 2.77 3.76 2.11
C GLU A 316 2.11 2.49 2.62
N VAL A 317 0.82 2.30 2.36
CA VAL A 317 0.05 1.21 2.97
C VAL A 317 -0.39 0.20 1.91
N GLY A 318 -0.04 -1.07 2.12
CA GLY A 318 -0.50 -2.19 1.32
C GLY A 318 -1.28 -3.17 2.17
N ILE A 319 -2.48 -3.56 1.72
CA ILE A 319 -3.31 -4.57 2.37
C ILE A 319 -3.58 -5.70 1.39
N GLY A 320 -3.13 -6.90 1.75
CA GLY A 320 -3.32 -8.15 1.06
C GLY A 320 -4.75 -8.66 1.18
N SER A 321 -4.96 -9.92 0.82
CA SER A 321 -6.27 -10.56 0.78
C SER A 321 -6.40 -11.57 1.92
N ARG A 322 -7.33 -12.51 1.79
CA ARG A 322 -7.44 -13.67 2.70
C ARG A 322 -6.74 -14.93 2.18
N PHE A 323 -5.88 -14.79 1.17
CA PHE A 323 -5.23 -15.89 0.46
C PHE A 323 -3.70 -15.80 0.63
N ASP A 324 -2.93 -16.68 -0.02
CA ASP A 324 -1.47 -16.53 -0.05
C ASP A 324 -1.12 -15.34 -0.97
N ASP A 325 -0.61 -14.26 -0.38
CA ASP A 325 -0.26 -13.01 -1.06
C ASP A 325 1.27 -12.80 -1.18
N THR A 326 1.68 -12.00 -2.16
CA THR A 326 3.04 -11.44 -2.24
C THR A 326 2.93 -9.93 -2.23
N MET A 327 3.58 -9.28 -1.27
CA MET A 327 3.57 -7.84 -1.05
C MET A 327 4.99 -7.29 -1.06
N ILE A 328 5.17 -6.20 -1.80
CA ILE A 328 6.46 -5.55 -2.00
C ILE A 328 6.26 -4.05 -1.78
N GLY A 329 6.94 -3.50 -0.79
CA GLY A 329 7.05 -2.09 -0.47
C GLY A 329 7.96 -1.34 -1.45
N ASN A 330 8.42 -0.17 -1.06
CA ASN A 330 9.21 0.75 -1.86
C ASN A 330 10.44 1.26 -1.10
N GLY A 331 10.80 2.54 -1.25
CA GLY A 331 12.01 3.10 -0.65
C GLY A 331 11.75 3.91 0.62
N GLY A 332 10.50 4.04 1.03
CA GLY A 332 10.09 4.74 2.24
C GLY A 332 9.28 3.83 3.16
N ASP A 333 8.96 4.37 4.33
CA ASP A 333 8.31 3.66 5.43
C ASP A 333 6.95 3.08 5.02
N ASN A 334 6.85 1.74 4.94
CA ASN A 334 5.63 1.06 4.51
C ASN A 334 4.93 0.32 5.65
N VAL A 335 3.61 0.22 5.54
CA VAL A 335 2.79 -0.66 6.37
C VAL A 335 2.22 -1.75 5.49
N LEU A 336 2.63 -2.99 5.73
CA LEU A 336 2.21 -4.16 4.96
C LEU A 336 1.42 -5.12 5.84
N ASP A 337 0.15 -5.32 5.47
CA ASP A 337 -0.73 -6.28 6.13
C ASP A 337 -1.14 -7.37 5.13
N GLY A 338 -0.63 -8.59 5.33
CA GLY A 338 -0.96 -9.75 4.50
C GLY A 338 -2.40 -10.21 4.61
N GLY A 339 -3.13 -9.78 5.65
CA GLY A 339 -4.42 -10.33 5.99
C GLY A 339 -4.27 -11.74 6.58
N THR A 340 -5.10 -12.67 6.11
CA THR A 340 -4.94 -14.07 6.50
C THR A 340 -4.29 -14.84 5.37
N GLY A 341 -3.35 -15.73 5.66
CA GLY A 341 -2.81 -16.51 4.56
C GLY A 341 -1.49 -17.15 4.86
N ARG A 342 -0.70 -17.26 3.81
CA ARG A 342 0.73 -17.48 3.93
C ARG A 342 1.38 -16.49 3.01
N ASP A 343 1.74 -15.38 3.59
CA ASP A 343 2.05 -14.17 2.85
C ASP A 343 3.55 -13.98 2.77
N ARG A 344 3.98 -13.25 1.75
CA ARG A 344 5.37 -12.85 1.59
C ARG A 344 5.41 -11.35 1.57
N MET A 345 6.12 -10.73 2.49
CA MET A 345 6.17 -9.27 2.61
C MET A 345 7.62 -8.80 2.63
N ALA A 346 7.92 -7.77 1.86
CA ALA A 346 9.23 -7.12 1.82
C ALA A 346 9.02 -5.61 1.68
N GLY A 347 9.47 -4.83 2.66
CA GLY A 347 9.35 -3.37 2.71
C GLY A 347 10.47 -2.69 1.92
N LEU A 348 11.67 -3.28 1.98
CA LEU A 348 12.89 -2.98 1.21
C LEU A 348 13.76 -1.89 1.82
N GLY A 349 13.24 -0.69 2.04
CA GLY A 349 13.98 0.39 2.66
C GLY A 349 13.03 1.45 3.18
N GLY A 350 13.45 2.17 4.22
CA GLY A 350 12.51 2.85 5.11
C GLY A 350 12.36 2.04 6.40
N ASP A 351 11.71 2.64 7.39
CA ASP A 351 11.35 1.97 8.64
C ASP A 351 9.98 1.29 8.45
N ASP A 352 9.98 -0.01 8.13
CA ASP A 352 8.78 -0.72 7.68
C ASP A 352 8.05 -1.43 8.83
N THR A 353 6.72 -1.53 8.72
CA THR A 353 5.86 -2.27 9.66
C THR A 353 5.10 -3.40 8.98
N TYR A 354 5.17 -4.59 9.56
CA TYR A 354 4.57 -5.81 9.05
C TYR A 354 3.54 -6.38 10.02
N TYR A 355 2.31 -6.57 9.56
CA TYR A 355 1.30 -7.32 10.31
C TYR A 355 1.35 -8.79 9.96
N VAL A 356 1.56 -9.63 10.98
CA VAL A 356 1.77 -11.07 10.83
C VAL A 356 0.75 -11.85 11.65
N ASP A 357 -0.24 -12.41 10.96
CA ASP A 357 -1.27 -13.23 11.56
C ASP A 357 -0.85 -14.71 11.67
N SER A 358 0.11 -15.12 10.83
CA SER A 358 0.47 -16.51 10.62
C SER A 358 1.99 -16.70 10.68
N ARG A 359 2.44 -17.66 11.50
CA ARG A 359 3.87 -18.07 11.54
C ARG A 359 4.43 -18.62 10.22
N ARG A 360 3.59 -18.75 9.18
CA ARG A 360 4.00 -19.21 7.87
C ARG A 360 4.33 -18.05 6.94
N ASP A 361 3.99 -16.83 7.32
CA ASP A 361 4.34 -15.64 6.58
C ASP A 361 5.85 -15.49 6.57
N ILE A 362 6.34 -14.89 5.48
CA ILE A 362 7.76 -14.74 5.22
C ILE A 362 8.02 -13.26 5.06
N ILE A 363 8.80 -12.72 5.99
CA ILE A 363 9.29 -11.35 5.92
C ILE A 363 10.68 -11.36 5.31
N PHE A 364 10.95 -10.44 4.40
CA PHE A 364 12.27 -10.22 3.82
C PHE A 364 12.66 -8.77 3.97
N GLU A 365 13.70 -8.53 4.77
CA GLU A 365 14.35 -7.23 4.88
C GLU A 365 15.80 -7.23 4.40
N ARG A 366 16.29 -6.03 4.07
CA ARG A 366 17.67 -5.81 3.63
C ARG A 366 18.52 -5.27 4.78
N ALA A 367 19.79 -5.63 4.78
CA ALA A 367 20.76 -5.00 5.68
C ALA A 367 20.80 -3.47 5.42
N GLY A 368 20.46 -2.68 6.44
CA GLY A 368 20.37 -1.22 6.34
C GLY A 368 19.12 -0.73 5.59
N GLY A 369 18.03 -1.50 5.60
CA GLY A 369 16.70 -1.12 5.11
C GLY A 369 16.09 -0.01 5.97
N GLY A 370 16.12 -0.17 7.28
CA GLY A 370 15.68 0.81 8.26
C GLY A 370 15.73 0.21 9.65
N THR A 371 14.83 0.65 10.52
CA THR A 371 14.45 0.00 11.77
C THR A 371 13.06 -0.59 11.60
N ASP A 372 13.00 -1.91 11.45
CA ASP A 372 11.79 -2.58 10.97
C ASP A 372 11.04 -3.28 12.10
N THR A 373 9.71 -3.28 12.00
CA THR A 373 8.80 -3.74 13.05
C THR A 373 7.88 -4.84 12.55
N ILE A 374 7.86 -5.97 13.25
CA ILE A 374 6.84 -7.01 13.06
C ILE A 374 5.83 -6.93 14.19
N ILE A 375 4.56 -6.76 13.84
CA ILE A 375 3.42 -6.82 14.76
C ILE A 375 2.71 -8.16 14.57
N VAL A 376 2.72 -9.01 15.60
CA VAL A 376 2.09 -10.34 15.56
C VAL A 376 0.72 -10.34 16.22
N THR A 377 -0.24 -10.96 15.56
CA THR A 377 -1.59 -11.20 16.12
C THR A 377 -1.72 -12.54 16.83
N SER A 378 -0.76 -13.45 16.67
CA SER A 378 -0.88 -14.85 17.09
C SER A 378 0.24 -15.32 18.04
N GLY A 379 -0.06 -16.34 18.82
CA GLY A 379 0.65 -16.65 20.06
C GLY A 379 2.09 -17.18 19.97
N ARG A 380 2.73 -17.28 18.80
CA ARG A 380 4.18 -17.59 18.74
C ARG A 380 4.83 -17.09 17.46
N TYR A 381 5.90 -16.32 17.61
CA TYR A 381 6.73 -15.84 16.51
C TYR A 381 8.22 -15.84 16.86
N SER A 382 9.09 -15.86 15.84
CA SER A 382 10.54 -15.99 16.00
C SER A 382 11.26 -15.25 14.89
N LEU A 383 12.07 -14.23 15.24
CA LEU A 383 12.88 -13.45 14.30
C LEU A 383 14.06 -14.23 13.70
N LYS A 384 14.35 -15.44 14.17
CA LYS A 384 15.44 -16.28 13.62
C LYS A 384 15.39 -16.51 12.12
N ASP A 385 14.19 -16.49 11.54
CA ASP A 385 13.96 -16.65 10.10
C ASP A 385 13.69 -15.30 9.38
N ALA A 386 13.65 -14.19 10.14
CA ALA A 386 13.43 -12.82 9.67
C ALA A 386 14.64 -11.95 10.05
N ALA A 387 15.69 -12.01 9.22
CA ALA A 387 16.89 -11.22 9.42
C ALA A 387 16.61 -9.72 9.20
N HIS A 388 17.37 -8.87 9.89
CA HIS A 388 17.27 -7.40 9.77
C HIS A 388 15.92 -6.85 10.26
N ILE A 389 15.32 -7.51 11.23
CA ILE A 389 14.18 -6.99 11.97
C ILE A 389 14.64 -6.69 13.37
N GLU A 390 14.38 -5.46 13.82
CA GLU A 390 14.79 -4.94 15.12
C GLU A 390 13.66 -5.03 16.14
N ASN A 391 12.41 -4.82 15.72
CA ASN A 391 11.27 -4.78 16.65
C ASN A 391 10.29 -5.93 16.40
N LEU A 392 9.85 -6.58 17.48
CA LEU A 392 8.78 -7.60 17.46
C LEU A 392 7.78 -7.31 18.57
N GLU A 393 6.58 -6.93 18.17
CA GLU A 393 5.51 -6.50 19.05
C GLU A 393 4.29 -7.40 18.93
N PHE A 394 3.53 -7.55 20.01
CA PHE A 394 2.25 -8.24 20.00
C PHE A 394 1.08 -7.27 20.10
N ASP A 395 0.12 -7.41 19.18
CA ASP A 395 -1.14 -6.69 19.22
C ASP A 395 -2.31 -7.58 18.79
N SER A 396 -3.17 -7.92 19.75
CA SER A 396 -4.38 -8.72 19.51
C SER A 396 -5.59 -7.92 19.02
N SER A 397 -5.50 -6.59 19.00
CA SER A 397 -6.64 -5.75 18.62
C SER A 397 -6.92 -5.87 17.13
N HIS A 398 -5.90 -5.80 16.26
CA HIS A 398 -6.00 -5.78 14.79
C HIS A 398 -7.30 -5.10 14.31
N THR A 399 -7.61 -3.96 14.93
CA THR A 399 -8.76 -3.12 14.57
C THR A 399 -8.23 -1.80 14.04
N TYR A 400 -7.44 -1.86 12.96
CA TYR A 400 -6.97 -0.65 12.33
C TYR A 400 -7.98 -0.15 11.32
N ASP A 401 -8.35 1.12 11.47
CA ASP A 401 -8.90 1.88 10.37
C ASP A 401 -7.71 2.34 9.52
N TYR A 402 -7.41 1.58 8.47
CA TYR A 402 -6.29 1.85 7.56
C TYR A 402 -6.35 3.24 6.91
N GLN A 403 -7.53 3.90 6.96
CA GLN A 403 -7.71 5.29 6.51
C GLN A 403 -7.18 6.34 7.49
N THR A 404 -6.86 5.96 8.72
CA THR A 404 -6.40 6.88 9.78
C THR A 404 -5.13 6.42 10.48
N LEU A 405 -4.45 5.41 9.93
CA LEU A 405 -3.22 4.86 10.49
C LEU A 405 -2.15 5.96 10.61
N PRO A 406 -1.61 6.22 11.81
CA PRO A 406 -0.51 7.16 11.97
C PRO A 406 0.74 6.67 11.20
N ALA A 407 1.68 7.58 10.95
CA ALA A 407 2.90 7.30 10.19
C ALA A 407 3.74 6.16 10.82
N ASP A 408 3.72 6.08 12.15
CA ASP A 408 4.28 4.99 12.96
C ASP A 408 3.10 4.40 13.78
N PRO A 409 2.46 3.33 13.28
CA PRO A 409 1.37 2.68 13.99
C PRO A 409 1.91 1.93 15.20
N GLN A 410 2.03 2.65 16.31
CA GLN A 410 2.14 2.03 17.62
C GLN A 410 0.81 1.36 17.96
N PRO A 411 0.79 0.17 18.58
CA PRO A 411 -0.43 -0.47 19.00
C PRO A 411 -1.23 0.45 19.93
N ASP A 412 -2.44 0.85 19.51
CA ASP A 412 -3.29 1.83 20.21
C ASP A 412 -3.64 1.40 21.65
N SER A 413 -3.59 0.09 21.90
CA SER A 413 -3.53 -0.56 23.21
C SER A 413 -3.10 -2.00 22.94
N PRO A 414 -1.95 -2.48 23.43
CA PRO A 414 -1.49 -3.83 23.16
C PRO A 414 -2.50 -4.82 23.78
N GLY A 415 -3.44 -5.29 22.97
CA GLY A 415 -4.59 -6.01 23.51
C GLY A 415 -4.14 -7.25 24.26
N ARG A 416 -4.88 -7.65 25.30
CA ARG A 416 -4.54 -8.80 26.17
C ARG A 416 -4.04 -10.03 25.39
N GLY A 417 -2.76 -10.37 25.57
CA GLY A 417 -2.14 -11.55 24.99
C GLY A 417 -2.86 -12.86 25.31
N PRO A 418 -2.83 -13.85 24.39
CA PRO A 418 -3.25 -15.21 24.72
C PRO A 418 -2.33 -15.77 25.80
N ILE A 419 -2.87 -16.60 26.70
CA ILE A 419 -2.03 -17.33 27.67
C ILE A 419 -1.01 -18.16 26.88
N GLY A 420 0.28 -17.82 27.00
CA GLY A 420 1.38 -18.51 26.31
C GLY A 420 1.82 -17.88 24.98
N LEU A 421 1.74 -16.56 24.84
CA LEU A 421 2.47 -15.82 23.81
C LEU A 421 3.96 -16.18 23.89
N HIS A 422 4.62 -16.42 22.76
CA HIS A 422 6.04 -16.74 22.72
C HIS A 422 6.76 -15.96 21.63
N LEU A 423 7.55 -14.98 22.04
CA LEU A 423 8.36 -14.13 21.15
C LEU A 423 9.84 -14.52 21.30
N ILE A 424 10.55 -14.55 20.18
CA ILE A 424 11.96 -14.95 20.14
C ILE A 424 12.69 -13.98 19.20
N GLY A 425 13.70 -13.29 19.70
CA GLY A 425 14.58 -12.43 18.90
C GLY A 425 15.57 -13.22 18.03
N ASN A 426 16.41 -12.47 17.32
CA ASN A 426 17.48 -12.91 16.46
C ASN A 426 18.85 -12.61 17.11
N ASP A 427 19.90 -12.39 16.32
CA ASP A 427 21.25 -12.11 16.82
C ASP A 427 21.57 -10.59 16.85
N LEU A 428 20.54 -9.74 16.65
CA LEU A 428 20.61 -8.28 16.71
C LEU A 428 20.10 -7.80 18.07
N ASP A 429 20.41 -6.54 18.39
CA ASP A 429 19.82 -5.82 19.53
C ASP A 429 18.32 -5.62 19.25
N ASN A 430 17.45 -6.45 19.83
CA ASN A 430 16.02 -6.45 19.53
C ASN A 430 15.19 -5.70 20.58
N ALA A 431 14.12 -5.03 20.15
CA ALA A 431 13.04 -4.60 21.01
C ALA A 431 11.86 -5.58 20.92
N LEU A 432 11.53 -6.24 22.03
CA LEU A 432 10.49 -7.28 22.08
C LEU A 432 9.37 -6.87 23.05
N GLU A 433 8.11 -6.89 22.61
CA GLU A 433 6.95 -6.50 23.44
C GLU A 433 5.80 -7.52 23.42
N GLY A 434 5.43 -8.02 24.60
CA GLY A 434 4.40 -9.07 24.76
C GLY A 434 2.95 -8.60 24.98
N GLY A 435 2.73 -7.31 25.24
CA GLY A 435 1.41 -6.73 25.53
C GLY A 435 0.81 -7.10 26.89
N GLU A 436 -0.48 -6.82 27.15
CA GLU A 436 -1.11 -6.91 28.49
C GLU A 436 -1.40 -8.34 29.02
N GLY A 437 -0.60 -9.36 28.68
CA GLY A 437 -0.80 -10.72 29.21
C GLY A 437 0.40 -11.65 29.12
N GLY A 438 0.59 -12.48 30.16
CA GLY A 438 1.59 -13.55 30.29
C GLY A 438 2.23 -14.08 29.00
N ALA A 439 3.42 -13.57 28.73
CA ALA A 439 4.30 -13.83 27.60
C ALA A 439 5.56 -14.59 28.03
N LEU A 440 6.05 -15.44 27.12
CA LEU A 440 7.40 -15.98 27.15
C LEU A 440 8.22 -15.23 26.11
N ILE A 441 9.15 -14.39 26.54
CA ILE A 441 10.00 -13.61 25.63
C ILE A 441 11.45 -14.04 25.80
N ARG A 442 12.14 -14.21 24.67
CA ARG A 442 13.57 -14.54 24.60
C ARG A 442 14.25 -13.55 23.66
N GLY A 443 15.12 -12.70 24.18
CA GLY A 443 15.98 -11.80 23.40
C GLY A 443 16.83 -12.61 22.43
N GLY A 444 17.84 -13.29 22.96
CA GLY A 444 18.79 -14.04 22.13
C GLY A 444 20.18 -13.49 22.35
N PRO A 445 21.05 -13.54 21.33
CA PRO A 445 22.28 -12.75 21.32
C PRO A 445 21.99 -11.30 20.90
N GLY A 446 22.72 -10.35 21.49
CA GLY A 446 22.53 -8.91 21.24
C GLY A 446 22.14 -8.19 22.53
N ASP A 447 22.27 -6.87 22.54
CA ASP A 447 21.84 -6.07 23.69
C ASP A 447 20.33 -5.82 23.56
N ASP A 448 19.51 -6.69 24.14
CA ASP A 448 18.06 -6.72 23.90
C ASP A 448 17.27 -5.82 24.88
N THR A 449 16.19 -5.20 24.38
CA THR A 449 15.15 -4.59 25.20
C THR A 449 13.91 -5.48 25.23
N VAL A 450 13.66 -6.14 26.36
CA VAL A 450 12.54 -7.07 26.54
C VAL A 450 11.47 -6.46 27.43
N THR A 451 10.25 -6.33 26.91
CA THR A 451 9.09 -5.82 27.65
C THR A 451 7.98 -6.88 27.68
N GLY A 452 7.60 -7.35 28.87
CA GLY A 452 6.48 -8.27 29.07
C GLY A 452 5.17 -7.62 28.65
N GLY A 453 4.69 -6.67 29.46
CA GLY A 453 3.54 -5.82 29.12
C GLY A 453 3.76 -4.34 29.44
N ARG A 454 3.51 -3.45 28.47
CA ARG A 454 3.42 -2.00 28.74
C ARG A 454 2.06 -1.69 29.36
N ASP A 455 2.02 -1.40 30.67
CA ASP A 455 0.94 -0.57 31.18
C ASP A 455 1.13 0.84 30.62
N SER A 456 0.08 1.36 29.99
CA SER A 456 0.03 2.74 29.53
C SER A 456 0.53 3.67 30.65
N LEU A 457 1.50 4.52 30.32
CA LEU A 457 2.00 5.60 31.18
C LEU A 457 0.88 6.52 31.74
N ALA A 458 -0.36 6.38 31.29
CA ALA A 458 -1.56 7.03 31.81
C ALA A 458 -1.96 6.62 33.24
N SER A 459 -1.37 5.57 33.82
CA SER A 459 -1.59 5.19 35.23
C SER A 459 -0.67 5.93 36.22
N ARG A 460 0.27 6.77 35.74
CA ARG A 460 1.21 7.52 36.59
C ARG A 460 0.79 8.98 36.71
N ASP A 461 0.06 9.32 37.77
CA ASP A 461 -0.06 10.72 38.23
C ASP A 461 1.32 11.21 38.70
N ILE A 462 2.14 11.67 37.75
CA ILE A 462 3.46 12.26 37.99
C ILE A 462 3.38 13.64 38.66
N ASN A 463 2.19 14.16 39.03
CA ASN A 463 2.05 15.50 39.57
C ASN A 463 1.05 15.68 40.73
N ASN A 464 0.75 14.63 41.52
CA ASN A 464 0.13 14.72 42.86
C ASN A 464 -1.01 15.76 42.97
N THR A 465 -1.89 15.82 41.98
CA THR A 465 -3.01 16.81 41.96
C THR A 465 -4.37 16.14 42.13
N ILE A 466 -4.44 14.81 42.13
CA ILE A 466 -5.68 14.06 42.33
C ILE A 466 -5.67 13.43 43.72
N ASP A 467 -6.75 13.70 44.48
CA ASP A 467 -6.95 13.19 45.83
C ASP A 467 -7.17 11.65 45.75
N VAL A 468 -6.48 10.87 46.59
CA VAL A 468 -6.45 9.38 46.54
C VAL A 468 -7.83 8.70 46.51
N LYS A 469 -8.86 9.37 47.02
CA LYS A 469 -10.26 8.89 47.02
C LYS A 469 -10.96 8.97 45.65
N ASP A 470 -10.39 9.74 44.72
CA ASP A 470 -10.90 9.97 43.36
C ASP A 470 -10.12 9.13 42.32
N LEU A 471 -9.15 8.32 42.77
CA LEU A 471 -8.54 7.24 42.00
C LEU A 471 -9.52 6.06 42.01
N ASP A 472 -10.37 5.96 40.98
CA ASP A 472 -11.04 4.69 40.71
C ASP A 472 -9.97 3.61 40.50
N ASP A 473 -10.17 2.45 41.15
CA ASP A 473 -9.36 1.23 41.23
C ASP A 473 -8.67 0.79 39.91
N ARG A 474 -7.60 1.50 39.52
CA ARG A 474 -6.78 1.25 38.32
C ARG A 474 -5.43 0.58 38.59
N THR A 475 -5.14 0.16 39.84
CA THR A 475 -3.89 -0.55 40.19
C THR A 475 -4.04 -2.07 40.19
N LYS A 476 -5.02 -2.60 39.47
CA LYS A 476 -5.10 -4.03 39.15
C LYS A 476 -5.23 -4.15 37.64
N SER A 477 -4.12 -4.00 36.92
CA SER A 477 -4.02 -4.73 35.67
C SER A 477 -4.30 -6.20 36.00
N ARG A 478 -5.12 -6.87 35.19
CA ARG A 478 -5.36 -8.31 35.33
C ARG A 478 -4.25 -9.10 34.63
N ASP A 479 -3.06 -8.53 34.65
CA ASP A 479 -1.92 -9.07 33.95
C ASP A 479 -1.47 -10.34 34.65
N VAL A 480 -0.97 -11.27 33.85
CA VAL A 480 -0.49 -12.58 34.28
C VAL A 480 1.01 -12.54 34.16
N GLY A 481 1.72 -13.10 35.13
CA GLY A 481 3.17 -13.07 35.16
C GLY A 481 3.85 -13.53 33.86
N ASP A 482 4.89 -12.82 33.49
CA ASP A 482 5.72 -13.03 32.30
C ASP A 482 6.97 -13.86 32.60
N ASP A 483 7.42 -14.66 31.63
CA ASP A 483 8.71 -15.35 31.64
C ASP A 483 9.65 -14.65 30.64
N LEU A 484 10.51 -13.75 31.14
CA LEU A 484 11.38 -12.90 30.33
C LEU A 484 12.84 -13.35 30.42
N TYR A 485 13.50 -13.47 29.27
CA TYR A 485 14.89 -13.88 29.16
C TYR A 485 15.61 -12.97 28.16
N GLY A 486 16.65 -12.26 28.60
CA GLY A 486 17.52 -11.44 27.75
C GLY A 486 18.37 -12.34 26.86
N GLY A 487 19.51 -12.79 27.35
CA GLY A 487 20.28 -13.86 26.72
C GLY A 487 21.77 -13.66 26.80
N GLU A 488 22.42 -13.37 25.68
CA GLU A 488 23.81 -12.90 25.65
C GLU A 488 23.80 -11.43 25.25
N GLY A 489 24.43 -10.54 26.00
CA GLY A 489 24.41 -9.10 25.74
C GLY A 489 24.12 -8.33 27.02
N ASP A 490 24.29 -7.01 26.99
CA ASP A 490 23.91 -6.15 28.11
C ASP A 490 22.41 -5.78 27.97
N ASP A 491 21.52 -6.58 28.58
CA ASP A 491 20.08 -6.52 28.32
C ASP A 491 19.32 -5.55 29.23
N ALA A 492 18.20 -5.01 28.73
CA ALA A 492 17.22 -4.24 29.50
C ALA A 492 15.86 -4.96 29.55
N ILE A 493 15.46 -5.44 30.72
CA ILE A 493 14.23 -6.23 30.88
C ILE A 493 13.22 -5.53 31.78
N LEU A 494 12.02 -5.30 31.24
CA LEU A 494 10.87 -4.75 31.94
C LEU A 494 9.75 -5.80 32.07
N GLY A 495 9.48 -6.25 33.30
CA GLY A 495 8.38 -7.16 33.65
C GLY A 495 7.03 -6.50 33.39
N GLY A 496 6.71 -5.48 34.17
CA GLY A 496 5.45 -4.76 34.04
C GLY A 496 4.55 -5.08 35.23
N ALA A 497 3.35 -5.54 34.99
CA ALA A 497 2.49 -5.97 36.08
C ALA A 497 2.30 -7.49 36.03
N GLY A 498 2.13 -8.11 37.19
CA GLY A 498 2.07 -9.58 37.27
C GLY A 498 3.20 -10.11 38.13
N ASP A 499 3.19 -11.41 38.42
CA ASP A 499 4.28 -12.04 39.16
C ASP A 499 5.33 -12.53 38.15
N ASP A 500 6.32 -11.71 37.85
CA ASP A 500 7.19 -11.91 36.68
C ASP A 500 8.49 -12.66 37.02
N LEU A 501 9.03 -13.37 36.03
CA LEU A 501 10.34 -14.00 36.09
C LEU A 501 11.29 -13.34 35.08
N LEU A 502 12.20 -12.51 35.60
CA LEU A 502 13.17 -11.77 34.80
C LEU A 502 14.53 -12.44 34.89
N LYS A 503 15.08 -12.84 33.75
CA LYS A 503 16.41 -13.46 33.65
C LYS A 503 17.27 -12.66 32.67
N GLY A 504 18.30 -12.00 33.19
CA GLY A 504 19.27 -11.24 32.39
C GLY A 504 20.03 -12.16 31.44
N GLY A 505 20.87 -13.04 31.99
CA GLY A 505 21.61 -14.02 31.20
C GLY A 505 23.11 -13.80 31.35
N ALA A 506 23.80 -13.51 30.24
CA ALA A 506 25.22 -13.21 30.24
C ALA A 506 25.44 -11.78 29.74
N GLY A 507 26.09 -10.93 30.53
CA GLY A 507 26.25 -9.50 30.25
C GLY A 507 25.99 -8.69 31.52
N ASN A 508 25.94 -7.37 31.41
CA ASN A 508 25.61 -6.50 32.53
C ASN A 508 24.18 -6.01 32.38
N ASP A 509 23.25 -6.75 32.98
CA ASP A 509 21.84 -6.58 32.70
C ASP A 509 21.18 -5.53 33.62
N THR A 510 20.14 -4.86 33.11
CA THR A 510 19.29 -3.95 33.88
C THR A 510 17.85 -4.46 33.91
N LEU A 511 17.35 -4.78 35.12
CA LEU A 511 16.05 -5.42 35.32
C LEU A 511 15.08 -4.52 36.09
N PHE A 512 13.83 -4.44 35.61
CA PHE A 512 12.73 -3.65 36.16
C PHE A 512 11.50 -4.55 36.36
N GLY A 513 11.12 -4.86 37.60
CA GLY A 513 9.97 -5.73 37.88
C GLY A 513 8.63 -5.03 37.70
N GLN A 514 8.48 -3.83 38.28
CA GLN A 514 7.20 -3.11 38.42
C GLN A 514 6.24 -3.75 39.44
N ALA A 515 5.00 -4.02 39.08
CA ALA A 515 3.94 -4.32 40.03
C ALA A 515 3.68 -5.82 40.17
N GLY A 516 4.03 -6.41 41.31
CA GLY A 516 3.79 -7.83 41.52
C GLY A 516 4.72 -8.45 42.55
N VAL A 517 4.82 -9.78 42.53
CA VAL A 517 5.86 -10.53 43.25
C VAL A 517 6.84 -11.12 42.24
N ASP A 518 7.96 -10.43 42.06
CA ASP A 518 8.86 -10.73 40.96
C ASP A 518 10.06 -11.58 41.37
N VAL A 519 10.62 -12.30 40.40
CA VAL A 519 11.85 -13.08 40.55
C VAL A 519 12.89 -12.56 39.58
N PHE A 520 13.93 -11.93 40.12
CA PHE A 520 15.07 -11.42 39.37
C PHE A 520 16.22 -12.40 39.41
N VAL A 521 16.75 -12.76 38.24
CA VAL A 521 17.95 -13.57 38.06
C VAL A 521 18.89 -12.79 37.14
N GLY A 522 19.99 -12.26 37.67
CA GLY A 522 20.98 -11.51 36.88
C GLY A 522 21.72 -12.46 35.93
N GLY A 523 22.70 -13.18 36.46
CA GLY A 523 23.36 -14.27 35.74
C GLY A 523 24.87 -14.11 35.76
N ASP A 524 25.50 -14.19 34.59
CA ASP A 524 26.94 -13.96 34.43
C ASP A 524 27.18 -12.48 34.11
N GLY A 525 27.85 -11.74 35.00
CA GLY A 525 28.25 -10.35 34.71
C GLY A 525 28.10 -9.44 35.93
N VAL A 526 27.68 -8.20 35.72
CA VAL A 526 27.41 -7.22 36.79
C VAL A 526 26.01 -6.66 36.61
N ASP A 527 25.08 -7.22 37.37
CA ASP A 527 23.65 -7.02 37.11
C ASP A 527 23.05 -5.97 38.05
N THR A 528 22.08 -5.22 37.52
CA THR A 528 21.44 -4.10 38.20
C THR A 528 19.94 -4.30 38.24
N VAL A 529 19.35 -4.24 39.43
CA VAL A 529 17.90 -4.06 39.57
C VAL A 529 17.61 -2.57 39.77
N ASP A 530 16.72 -2.02 38.95
CA ASP A 530 16.37 -0.60 38.98
C ASP A 530 14.91 -0.38 39.39
N PHE A 531 14.74 0.15 40.59
CA PHE A 531 13.44 0.52 41.17
C PHE A 531 13.07 1.99 40.98
N SER A 532 13.87 2.78 40.23
CA SER A 532 13.59 4.20 39.99
C SER A 532 12.27 4.46 39.25
N ARG A 533 11.73 3.42 38.60
CA ARG A 533 10.45 3.44 37.89
C ARG A 533 9.26 3.05 38.78
N GLU A 534 9.47 2.61 40.03
CA GLU A 534 8.43 2.20 40.98
C GLU A 534 7.69 3.38 41.63
N SER A 535 6.49 3.10 42.15
CA SER A 535 5.60 4.03 42.85
C SER A 535 6.27 4.74 44.05
N PRO A 536 5.90 6.00 44.41
CA PRO A 536 6.60 6.83 45.42
C PRO A 536 6.48 6.36 46.89
N PHE A 537 6.04 5.14 47.15
CA PHE A 537 5.96 4.60 48.51
C PHE A 537 7.32 4.11 49.01
N GLN A 538 7.47 3.98 50.33
CA GLN A 538 8.71 3.51 50.94
C GLN A 538 9.04 2.09 50.47
N LEU A 539 10.20 1.95 49.83
CA LEU A 539 10.79 0.69 49.41
C LEU A 539 11.94 0.30 50.36
N LEU A 540 11.97 -0.97 50.77
CA LEU A 540 13.07 -1.57 51.51
C LEU A 540 13.65 -2.72 50.67
N VAL A 541 14.90 -2.58 50.21
CA VAL A 541 15.58 -3.64 49.47
C VAL A 541 16.83 -4.11 50.19
N ASN A 542 17.06 -5.42 50.21
CA ASN A 542 18.20 -6.02 50.87
C ASN A 542 18.81 -7.16 50.04
N LEU A 543 19.88 -6.84 49.29
CA LEU A 543 20.67 -7.78 48.49
C LEU A 543 21.46 -8.82 49.31
N ARG A 544 21.43 -8.75 50.65
CA ARG A 544 22.02 -9.81 51.51
C ARG A 544 20.98 -10.88 51.88
N THR A 545 19.71 -10.49 51.94
CA THR A 545 18.60 -11.41 52.25
C THR A 545 17.77 -11.74 51.02
N ASP A 546 18.18 -11.24 49.86
CA ASP A 546 17.57 -11.48 48.56
C ASP A 546 16.07 -11.19 48.54
N LEU A 547 15.65 -10.10 49.20
CA LEU A 547 14.24 -9.73 49.37
C LEU A 547 14.03 -8.22 49.26
N ALA A 548 12.98 -7.81 48.53
CA ALA A 548 12.41 -6.46 48.58
C ALA A 548 11.01 -6.46 49.23
N ALA A 549 10.67 -5.35 49.87
CA ALA A 549 9.38 -5.15 50.51
C ALA A 549 8.94 -3.67 50.50
N GLY A 550 7.66 -3.42 50.25
CA GLY A 550 7.07 -2.08 50.15
C GLY A 550 6.91 -1.65 48.69
N GLY A 551 6.26 -0.51 48.46
CA GLY A 551 5.96 -0.06 47.09
C GLY A 551 5.07 -1.03 46.30
N THR A 552 5.36 -1.10 45.00
CA THR A 552 4.80 -2.02 44.00
C THR A 552 5.53 -3.37 43.94
N ALA A 553 6.61 -3.52 44.72
CA ALA A 553 7.51 -4.68 44.81
C ALA A 553 7.38 -5.54 46.11
N PRO A 554 6.17 -5.80 46.67
CA PRO A 554 6.06 -6.52 47.93
C PRO A 554 6.29 -8.02 47.76
N GLY A 555 7.52 -8.48 47.92
CA GLY A 555 7.86 -9.91 47.96
C GLY A 555 8.89 -10.36 46.95
N ASP A 556 9.47 -9.44 46.17
CA ASP A 556 10.41 -9.78 45.11
C ASP A 556 11.66 -10.47 45.65
N THR A 557 12.22 -11.36 44.83
CA THR A 557 13.42 -12.14 45.15
C THR A 557 14.53 -11.93 44.15
N PHE A 558 15.79 -11.98 44.61
CA PHE A 558 16.97 -11.69 43.79
C PHE A 558 17.95 -12.87 43.77
N PHE A 559 18.53 -13.16 42.60
CA PHE A 559 19.57 -14.15 42.44
C PHE A 559 20.67 -13.59 41.53
N GLY A 560 21.89 -13.47 42.05
CA GLY A 560 23.04 -12.95 41.28
C GLY A 560 22.85 -11.50 40.84
N ILE A 561 22.54 -10.60 41.79
CA ILE A 561 22.40 -9.16 41.55
C ILE A 561 23.46 -8.42 42.36
N GLU A 562 24.28 -7.61 41.68
CA GLU A 562 25.37 -6.86 42.30
C GLU A 562 24.98 -5.42 42.64
N ASN A 563 24.10 -4.80 41.85
CA ASN A 563 23.75 -3.39 41.95
C ASN A 563 22.26 -3.14 42.13
N LEU A 564 21.95 -1.99 42.73
CA LEU A 564 20.59 -1.52 42.90
C LEU A 564 20.49 -0.01 42.67
N ILE A 565 19.48 0.39 41.90
CA ILE A 565 19.06 1.79 41.69
C ILE A 565 17.66 1.97 42.29
N GLY A 566 17.38 3.13 42.88
CA GLY A 566 16.08 3.45 43.46
C GLY A 566 15.90 4.92 43.77
#